data_AF-M1ZPA4-F1
#
_entry.id   AF-M1ZPA4-F1
#
_cell.length_a   1.000
_cell.length_b   1.000
_cell.length_c   1.000
_cell.angle_alpha   90.00
_cell.angle_beta   90.00
_cell.angle_gamma   90.00
#
_symmetry.space_group_name_H-M   'P 1'
#
loop_
_entity.id
_entity.type
_entity.pdbx_description
1 polymer ?
#
loop_
_entity_poly.entity_id
_entity_poly.type
_entity_poly.pdbx_seq_one_letter_code
_entity_poly.pdbx_strand_id
1 'polypeptide(L)' 'GIEVGKSGNLIILPAENGYDAIRRQVPVCYSIRGGKIISKTEPSFTKVYLGEEVNVNFKK' A
#
# COMPACT_ATOMS: atom_id res chain seq x y z
N GLY A 1 -6.41 -10.53 -14.50
CA GLY A 1 -6.89 -9.15 -14.67
C GLY A 1 -8.07 -8.92 -13.77
N ILE A 2 -8.33 -7.67 -13.37
CA ILE A 2 -9.51 -7.30 -12.57
C ILE A 2 -10.67 -7.09 -13.54
N GLU A 3 -11.42 -8.16 -13.81
CA GLU A 3 -12.54 -8.19 -14.74
C GLU A 3 -13.64 -9.11 -14.17
N VAL A 4 -14.91 -8.84 -14.53
CA VAL A 4 -16.05 -9.64 -14.11
C VAL A 4 -15.89 -11.08 -14.61
N GLY A 5 -16.19 -12.06 -13.74
CA GLY A 5 -16.07 -13.49 -14.05
C GLY A 5 -14.70 -14.11 -13.79
N LYS A 6 -13.66 -13.31 -13.52
CA LYS A 6 -12.34 -13.83 -13.10
C LYS A 6 -12.32 -14.08 -11.58
N SER A 7 -11.48 -15.00 -11.13
CA SER A 7 -11.22 -15.19 -9.69
C SER A 7 -10.80 -13.86 -9.06
N GLY A 8 -11.29 -13.58 -7.85
CA GLY A 8 -10.96 -12.38 -7.07
C GLY A 8 -9.52 -12.38 -6.58
N ASN A 9 -8.56 -12.26 -7.50
CA ASN A 9 -7.13 -12.20 -7.26
C ASN A 9 -6.66 -10.77 -7.50
N LEU A 10 -6.32 -10.05 -6.43
CA LEU A 10 -5.90 -8.65 -6.50
C LEU A 10 -4.99 -8.29 -5.33
N ILE A 11 -4.25 -7.19 -5.49
CA ILE A 11 -3.43 -6.60 -4.44
C ILE A 11 -3.86 -5.15 -4.21
N ILE A 12 -3.64 -4.66 -2.99
CA ILE A 12 -3.91 -3.26 -2.61
C ILE A 12 -2.58 -2.61 -2.24
N LEU A 13 -2.25 -1.52 -2.92
CA LEU A 13 -1.07 -0.70 -2.63
C LEU A 13 -1.51 0.61 -1.97
N PRO A 14 -0.82 1.12 -0.93
CA PRO A 14 -1.14 2.38 -0.29
C PRO A 14 -0.57 3.55 -1.09
N ALA A 15 -0.95 3.66 -2.36
CA ALA A 15 -0.52 4.67 -3.31
C ALA A 15 -1.69 5.19 -4.15
N GLU A 16 -1.59 6.42 -4.61
CA GLU A 16 -2.68 7.09 -5.36
C GLU A 16 -2.73 6.66 -6.83
N ASN A 17 -1.57 6.31 -7.40
CA ASN A 17 -1.43 5.88 -8.78
C ASN A 17 -0.14 5.05 -8.95
N GLY A 18 0.07 4.52 -10.16
CA GLY A 18 1.25 3.70 -10.46
C GLY A 18 2.58 4.44 -10.31
N TYR A 19 2.61 5.74 -10.64
CA TYR A 19 3.83 6.54 -10.48
C TYR A 19 4.21 6.71 -9.00
N ASP A 20 3.24 7.01 -8.14
CA ASP A 20 3.43 7.14 -6.70
C ASP A 20 3.84 5.79 -6.06
N ALA A 21 3.25 4.69 -6.51
CA ALA A 21 3.59 3.35 -6.04
C ALA A 21 5.06 3.01 -6.33
N ILE A 22 5.54 3.33 -7.53
CA ILE A 22 6.94 3.13 -7.93
C ILE A 22 7.87 4.07 -7.16
N ARG A 23 7.56 5.38 -7.12
CA ARG A 23 8.41 6.40 -6.52
C ARG A 23 8.66 6.17 -5.02
N ARG A 24 7.62 5.74 -4.28
CA ARG A 24 7.72 5.48 -2.83
C ARG A 24 8.07 4.03 -2.48
N GLN A 25 8.17 3.14 -3.46
CA GLN A 25 8.35 1.69 -3.25
C GLN A 25 7.41 1.14 -2.16
N VAL A 26 6.12 1.44 -2.30
CA VAL A 26 5.14 1.09 -1.27
C VAL A 26 4.99 -0.43 -1.12
N PRO A 27 4.80 -0.94 0.11
CA PRO A 27 4.54 -2.37 0.32
C PRO A 27 3.14 -2.76 -0.16
N VAL A 28 2.93 -4.06 -0.37
CA VAL A 28 1.60 -4.62 -0.63
C VAL A 28 0.80 -4.67 0.67
N CYS A 29 -0.14 -3.74 0.87
CA CYS A 29 -0.97 -3.70 2.08
C CYS A 29 -1.85 -4.94 2.22
N TYR A 30 -2.43 -5.41 1.12
CA TYR A 30 -3.25 -6.62 1.09
C TYR A 30 -2.96 -7.40 -0.17
N SER A 31 -2.85 -8.72 -0.03
CA SER A 31 -2.93 -9.65 -1.14
C SER A 31 -4.16 -10.52 -0.94
N ILE A 32 -5.03 -10.53 -1.96
CA ILE A 32 -6.28 -11.25 -1.96
C ILE A 32 -6.23 -12.28 -3.07
N ARG A 33 -6.54 -13.53 -2.74
CA ARG A 33 -6.61 -14.65 -3.69
C ARG A 33 -7.91 -15.41 -3.49
N GLY A 34 -8.68 -15.56 -4.57
CA GLY A 34 -10.01 -16.19 -4.53
C GLY A 34 -10.99 -15.49 -3.57
N GLY A 35 -10.87 -14.17 -3.41
CA GLY A 35 -11.69 -13.40 -2.47
C GLY A 35 -11.29 -13.54 -0.99
N LYS A 36 -10.20 -14.23 -0.67
CA LYS A 36 -9.67 -14.35 0.70
C LYS A 36 -8.36 -13.58 0.84
N ILE A 37 -8.19 -12.88 1.96
CA ILE A 37 -6.93 -12.21 2.29
C ILE A 37 -5.89 -13.29 2.63
N ILE A 38 -4.77 -13.30 1.91
CA ILE A 38 -3.66 -14.25 2.13
C ILE A 38 -2.44 -13.57 2.76
N SER A 39 -2.30 -12.26 2.62
CA SER A 39 -1.27 -11.48 3.31
C SER A 39 -1.75 -10.06 3.59
N LYS A 40 -1.27 -9.50 4.70
CA LYS A 40 -1.48 -8.11 5.12
C LYS A 40 -0.13 -7.52 5.52
N THR A 41 0.15 -6.29 5.10
CA THR A 41 1.29 -5.50 5.58
C THR A 41 0.78 -4.19 6.15
N GLU A 42 1.18 -3.90 7.39
CA GLU A 42 0.91 -2.61 8.02
C GLU A 42 2.00 -1.62 7.59
N PRO A 43 1.64 -0.50 6.93
CA PRO A 43 2.61 0.51 6.53
C PRO A 43 3.39 1.05 7.73
N SER A 44 4.68 1.31 7.54
CA SER A 44 5.52 1.90 8.57
C SER A 44 5.06 3.33 8.91
N PHE A 45 5.12 3.66 10.19
CA PHE A 45 4.98 5.03 10.67
C PHE A 45 6.38 5.62 10.85
N THR A 46 6.69 6.67 10.09
CA THR A 46 7.96 7.40 10.23
C THR A 46 7.71 8.72 10.96
N LYS A 47 8.48 8.94 12.03
CA LYS A 47 8.46 10.17 12.83
C LYS A 47 9.77 10.90 12.65
N VAL A 48 9.69 12.21 12.46
CA VAL A 48 10.85 13.10 12.44
C VAL A 48 10.86 13.89 13.74
N TYR A 49 12.03 13.94 14.39
CA TYR A 49 12.26 14.64 15.65
C TYR A 49 13.15 15.86 15.38
N LEU A 50 12.56 16.95 14.89
CA LEU A 50 13.24 18.23 14.63
C LEU A 50 12.53 19.34 15.44
N GLY A 51 12.69 19.30 16.76
CA GLY A 51 11.98 20.19 17.70
C GLY A 51 10.61 19.64 18.10
N GLU A 52 9.70 19.50 17.14
CA GLU A 52 8.39 18.85 17.33
C GLU A 52 8.34 17.48 16.64
N GLU A 53 7.52 16.58 17.16
CA GLU A 53 7.32 15.25 16.60
C GLU A 53 6.34 15.31 15.43
N VAL A 54 6.84 15.12 14.20
CA VAL A 54 6.04 15.18 12.98
C VAL A 54 5.97 13.81 12.31
N ASN A 55 4.74 13.35 12.01
CA ASN A 55 4.52 12.16 11.20
C ASN A 55 4.78 12.48 9.72
N VAL A 56 5.66 11.70 9.09
CA VAL A 56 6.02 11.85 7.68
C VAL A 56 5.62 10.60 6.91
N ASN A 57 4.96 10.79 5.78
CA ASN A 57 4.49 9.73 4.88
C ASN A 57 5.16 9.74 3.49
N PHE A 58 6.19 10.59 3.31
CA PHE A 58 6.98 10.78 2.08
C PHE A 58 6.16 11.16 0.84
N LYS A 59 4.92 11.60 1.03
CA LYS A 59 4.13 12.29 0.00
C LYS A 59 4.61 13.74 -0.11
N LYS A 60 4.40 14.35 -1.28
CA LYS A 60 4.81 15.73 -1.58
C LYS A 60 3.63 16.67 -1.40
#